data_AF-A0A379TKY0-F1
#
_entry.id   AF-A0A379TKY0-F1
#
_cell.length_a   1.000
_cell.length_b   1.000
_cell.length_c   1.000
_cell.angle_alpha   90.00
_cell.angle_beta   90.00
_cell.angle_gamma   90.00
#
_symmetry.space_group_name_H-M   'P 1'
#
loop_
_entity.id
_entity.type
_entity.pdbx_description
1 polymer ?
#
loop_
_entity_poly.entity_id
_entity_poly.type
_entity_poly.pdbx_seq_one_letter_code
_entity_poly.pdbx_strand_id
1 'polypeptide(L)' 'MTLFTKGGGQWLEAMAETGCDALGLDWTTDIADARRRVGHKVALQGNMDPSMLYAPPARIEDEVATILSGFGQGEGHVF' A
#
# COMPACT_ATOMS: atom_id res chain seq x y z
N MET A 1 -14.69 6.18 -1.55
CA MET A 1 -14.12 6.79 -0.35
C MET A 1 -12.90 5.99 0.08
N THR A 2 -11.73 6.64 0.17
CA THR A 2 -10.48 6.04 0.65
C THR A 2 -10.26 6.41 2.12
N LEU A 3 -9.91 5.43 2.96
CA LEU A 3 -9.51 5.68 4.35
C LEU A 3 -7.98 5.56 4.48
N PHE A 4 -7.35 6.55 5.11
CA PHE A 4 -5.91 6.52 5.39
C PHE A 4 -5.66 6.83 6.86
N THR A 5 -5.08 5.87 7.58
CA THR A 5 -4.64 6.03 8.97
C THR A 5 -3.17 5.70 9.03
N LYS A 6 -2.31 6.72 9.10
CA LYS A 6 -0.85 6.53 9.25
C LYS A 6 -0.55 5.74 10.52
N GLY A 7 0.31 4.72 10.41
CA GLY A 7 0.62 3.74 11.45
C GLY A 7 -0.49 2.69 11.66
N GLY A 8 -1.54 2.70 10.83
CA GLY A 8 -2.75 1.90 11.01
C GLY A 8 -2.69 0.48 10.45
N GLY A 9 -1.52 -0.01 10.02
CA GLY A 9 -1.37 -1.35 9.41
C GLY A 9 -1.85 -2.53 10.27
N GLN A 10 -1.99 -2.33 11.58
CA GLN A 10 -2.53 -3.32 12.51
C GLN A 10 -4.07 -3.43 12.45
N TRP A 11 -4.77 -2.45 11.88
CA TRP A 11 -6.24 -2.34 11.89
C TRP A 11 -6.88 -2.48 10.51
N LEU A 12 -6.13 -2.95 9.51
CA LEU A 12 -6.59 -3.03 8.11
C LEU A 12 -7.93 -3.77 7.95
N GLU A 13 -8.11 -4.89 8.66
CA GLU A 13 -9.35 -5.67 8.60
C GLU A 13 -10.54 -4.88 9.13
N ALA A 14 -10.38 -4.21 10.28
CA ALA A 14 -11.44 -3.39 10.86
C ALA A 14 -11.77 -2.19 9.95
N MET A 15 -10.77 -1.59 9.32
CA MET A 15 -10.95 -0.50 8.37
C MET A 15 -11.64 -0.97 7.08
N ALA A 16 -11.35 -2.19 6.60
CA ALA A 16 -12.00 -2.75 5.42
C ALA A 16 -13.50 -3.00 5.64
N GLU A 17 -13.93 -3.29 6.87
CA GLU A 17 -15.34 -3.49 7.22
C GLU A 17 -16.17 -2.20 7.30
N THR A 18 -15.56 -1.01 7.20
CA THR A 18 -16.31 0.26 7.23
C THR A 18 -17.12 0.51 5.96
N GLY A 19 -16.95 -0.32 4.92
CA GLY A 19 -17.52 -0.10 3.58
C GLY A 19 -16.77 0.95 2.76
N CYS A 20 -15.48 1.17 3.05
CA CYS A 20 -14.64 2.01 2.21
C CYS A 20 -14.25 1.26 0.91
N ASP A 21 -13.95 2.00 -0.16
CA ASP A 21 -13.56 1.41 -1.43
C ASP A 21 -12.06 1.09 -1.49
N ALA A 22 -11.26 1.82 -0.70
CA ALA A 22 -9.81 1.71 -0.69
C ALA A 22 -9.20 2.06 0.67
N LEU A 23 -8.07 1.44 1.00
CA LEU A 23 -7.24 1.75 2.16
C LEU A 23 -5.89 2.31 1.72
N GLY A 24 -5.53 3.46 2.26
CA GLY A 24 -4.19 4.01 2.15
C GLY A 24 -3.23 3.32 3.12
N LEU A 25 -2.03 3.05 2.64
CA LEU A 25 -0.93 2.45 3.39
C LEU A 25 0.24 3.43 3.47
N ASP A 26 0.92 3.45 4.61
CA ASP A 26 2.25 4.07 4.71
C ASP A 26 3.36 3.01 4.58
N TRP A 27 4.59 3.49 4.47
CA TRP A 27 5.79 2.69 4.20
C TRP A 27 6.15 1.68 5.29
N THR A 28 5.55 1.77 6.48
CA THR A 28 5.79 0.79 7.55
C THR A 28 4.97 -0.48 7.40
N THR A 29 3.97 -0.48 6.51
CA THR A 29 3.12 -1.63 6.24
C THR A 29 3.59 -2.35 4.98
N ASP A 30 3.91 -3.64 5.06
CA ASP A 30 4.26 -4.41 3.87
C ASP A 30 3.04 -4.55 2.93
N ILE A 31 3.20 -4.17 1.67
CA ILE A 31 2.09 -4.15 0.70
C ILE A 31 1.61 -5.56 0.31
N ALA A 32 2.51 -6.56 0.33
CA ALA A 32 2.14 -7.95 0.07
C ALA A 32 1.30 -8.50 1.23
N ASP A 33 1.69 -8.18 2.48
CA ASP A 33 0.92 -8.54 3.67
C ASP A 33 -0.46 -7.87 3.68
N ALA A 34 -0.51 -6.57 3.42
CA ALA A 34 -1.77 -5.83 3.32
C ALA A 34 -2.69 -6.43 2.24
N ARG A 35 -2.16 -6.72 1.05
CA ARG A 35 -2.94 -7.35 -0.03
C ARG A 35 -3.45 -8.72 0.37
N ARG A 36 -2.60 -9.55 0.99
CA ARG A 36 -2.99 -10.88 1.49
C ARG A 36 -4.12 -10.81 2.51
N ARG A 37 -4.13 -9.80 3.38
CA ARG A 37 -5.11 -9.62 4.46
C ARG A 37 -6.45 -9.09 3.97
N VAL A 38 -6.43 -8.03 3.15
CA VAL A 38 -7.65 -7.27 2.80
C VAL A 38 -7.83 -6.96 1.32
N GLY A 39 -6.87 -7.32 0.45
CA GLY A 39 -6.92 -7.01 -0.99
C GLY A 39 -8.04 -7.69 -1.78
N HIS A 40 -8.77 -8.62 -1.16
CA HIS A 40 -9.99 -9.21 -1.74
C HIS A 40 -11.26 -8.42 -1.40
N LYS A 41 -11.18 -7.41 -0.52
CA LYS A 41 -12.31 -6.59 -0.06
C LYS A 41 -12.25 -5.16 -0.57
N VAL A 42 -11.06 -4.57 -0.57
CA VAL A 42 -10.82 -3.15 -0.85
C VAL A 42 -9.56 -2.97 -1.68
N ALA A 43 -9.50 -1.88 -2.44
CA ALA A 43 -8.27 -1.47 -3.12
C ALA A 43 -7.23 -0.97 -2.11
N LEU A 44 -5.95 -0.99 -2.48
CA LEU A 44 -4.84 -0.48 -1.68
C LEU A 44 -4.17 0.70 -2.38
N GLN A 45 -3.88 1.76 -1.62
CA GLN A 45 -3.19 2.95 -2.11
C GLN A 45 -1.84 3.15 -1.40
N GLY A 46 -0.75 3.41 -2.13
CA GLY A 46 0.59 3.69 -1.60
C GLY A 46 1.67 2.69 -2.06
N ASN A 47 2.81 2.56 -1.38
CA ASN A 47 3.09 3.07 -0.04
C ASN A 47 4.56 3.50 0.19
N MET A 48 5.26 3.90 -0.87
CA MET A 48 6.67 4.30 -0.83
C MET A 48 6.96 5.39 0.23
N ASP A 49 8.08 5.27 0.94
CA ASP A 49 8.56 6.32 1.85
C ASP A 49 8.89 7.59 1.04
N PRO A 50 8.29 8.75 1.35
CA PRO A 50 8.58 9.99 0.63
C PRO A 50 10.07 10.39 0.66
N SER A 51 10.81 9.99 1.70
CA SER A 51 12.25 10.26 1.80
C SER A 51 13.07 9.53 0.73
N MET A 52 12.52 8.49 0.09
CA MET A 52 13.13 7.81 -1.04
C MET A 52 13.39 8.76 -2.21
N LEU A 53 12.58 9.82 -2.36
CA LEU A 53 12.74 10.81 -3.44
C LEU A 53 14.02 11.63 -3.33
N TYR A 54 14.75 11.56 -2.22
CA TYR A 54 16.09 12.16 -2.08
C TYR A 54 17.21 11.24 -2.61
N ALA A 55 16.92 9.99 -2.95
CA ALA A 55 17.89 9.04 -3.48
C ALA A 55 18.18 9.30 -4.97
N PRO A 56 19.27 8.72 -5.52
CA PRO A 56 19.50 8.74 -6.97
C PRO A 56 18.35 8.08 -7.75
N PRO A 57 18.06 8.51 -8.99
CA PRO A 57 16.93 8.00 -9.78
C PRO A 57 16.86 6.47 -9.89
N ALA A 58 18.00 5.81 -10.11
CA ALA A 58 18.05 4.33 -10.16
C ALA A 58 17.53 3.67 -8.88
N ARG A 59 17.81 4.26 -7.70
CA ARG A 59 17.33 3.72 -6.42
C ARG A 59 15.82 3.91 -6.26
N ILE A 60 15.27 5.01 -6.78
CA ILE A 60 13.82 5.26 -6.80
C ILE A 60 13.13 4.24 -7.70
N GLU A 61 13.68 3.98 -8.89
CA GLU A 61 13.17 2.95 -9.80
C GLU A 61 13.16 1.56 -9.17
N ASP A 62 14.25 1.19 -8.47
CA ASP A 62 14.34 -0.08 -7.73
C ASP A 62 13.28 -0.19 -6.62
N GLU A 63 13.00 0.92 -5.92
CA GLU A 63 11.98 0.95 -4.86
C GLU A 63 10.58 0.76 -5.44
N VAL A 64 10.26 1.50 -6.51
CA VAL A 64 9.00 1.36 -7.22
C VAL A 64 8.82 -0.07 -7.73
N ALA A 65 9.86 -0.66 -8.33
CA ALA A 65 9.83 -2.04 -8.80
C ALA A 65 9.60 -3.04 -7.65
N THR A 66 10.22 -2.80 -6.49
CA THR A 66 10.06 -3.62 -5.28
C THR A 66 8.62 -3.59 -4.78
N ILE A 67 8.02 -2.40 -4.65
CA ILE A 67 6.63 -2.23 -4.17
C ILE A 67 5.64 -2.84 -5.15
N LEU A 68 5.81 -2.60 -6.46
CA LEU A 68 4.96 -3.20 -7.50
C LEU A 68 5.06 -4.73 -7.51
N SER A 69 6.27 -5.27 -7.34
CA SER A 69 6.47 -6.73 -7.21
C SER A 69 5.86 -7.29 -5.92
N GLY A 70 5.91 -6.54 -4.82
CA GLY A 70 5.30 -6.91 -3.54
C GLY A 70 3.78 -6.95 -3.63
N PHE A 71 3.15 -5.97 -4.29
CA PHE A 71 1.73 -6.06 -4.58
C PHE A 71 1.48 -7.27 -5.49
N GLY A 72 2.24 -7.42 -6.58
CA GLY A 72 2.15 -8.53 -7.53
C GLY A 72 1.13 -8.28 -8.64
N GLN A 73 0.79 -9.31 -9.42
CA GLN A 73 -0.15 -9.16 -10.55
C GLN A 73 -1.60 -9.01 -10.07
N GLY A 74 -2.39 -8.16 -10.71
CA GLY A 74 -3.81 -7.98 -10.45
C GLY A 74 -4.24 -6.51 -10.46
N GLU A 75 -5.50 -6.28 -10.16
CA GLU A 75 -6.10 -4.94 -10.06
C GLU A 75 -6.25 -4.51 -8.59
N GLY A 76 -6.62 -3.24 -8.38
CA GLY A 76 -6.89 -2.71 -7.03
C GLY A 76 -5.68 -2.12 -6.32
N HIS A 77 -4.61 -1.76 -7.04
CA HIS A 77 -3.50 -0.97 -6.51
C HIS A 77 -3.46 0.42 -7.13
N VAL A 78 -3.34 1.44 -6.29
CA VAL A 78 -3.00 2.81 -6.69
C VAL A 78 -1.64 3.12 -6.04
N PHE A 79 -0.62 3.41 -6.84
CA PHE A 79 0.71 3.74 -6.31
C PHE A 79 0.74 5.16 -5.73
#